data_AF-A0A3M6R844-F1
#
_entry.id   AF-A0A3M6R844-F1
#
_cell.length_a   1.000
_cell.length_b   1.000
_cell.length_c   1.000
_cell.angle_alpha   90.00
_cell.angle_beta   90.00
_cell.angle_gamma   90.00
#
_symmetry.space_group_name_H-M   'P 1'
#
loop_
_entity.id
_entity.type
_entity.pdbx_description
1 polymer ?
#
loop_
_entity_poly.entity_id
_entity_poly.type
_entity_poly.pdbx_seq_one_letter_code
_entity_poly.pdbx_strand_id
1 'polypeptide(L)'
;MPPQPRLPFPNKRRPLPPLTLPIAMPVLTLPAKLTRDEVAQWLQDVQTSLAQSAAKGGEAVWIDAAHLTQFDSTALSALLAVQRAAHRHGLAFAGIEGMPTALQALAGVYGVERLLAAAQPAHAH
;
A
#
# COMPACT_ATOMS: atom_id res chain seq x y z
N MET A 1 -33.61 48.67 31.18
CA MET A 1 -32.91 47.95 32.27
C MET A 1 -33.93 47.68 33.36
N PRO A 2 -34.11 46.43 33.87
CA PRO A 2 -33.08 45.45 34.29
C PRO A 2 -33.40 44.00 33.77
N PRO A 3 -32.97 42.88 34.40
CA PRO A 3 -31.64 42.24 34.34
C PRO A 3 -31.62 40.83 33.68
N GLN A 4 -30.48 40.43 33.10
CA GLN A 4 -30.18 39.04 32.69
C GLN A 4 -29.84 38.20 33.94
N PRO A 5 -30.14 36.88 33.98
CA PRO A 5 -29.03 35.91 33.78
C PRO A 5 -29.48 34.50 33.35
N ARG A 6 -28.88 33.90 32.31
CA ARG A 6 -28.60 32.44 32.29
C ARG A 6 -27.49 32.09 31.28
N LEU A 7 -26.35 31.67 31.82
CA LEU A 7 -25.44 30.66 31.26
C LEU A 7 -25.45 29.46 32.24
N PRO A 8 -24.93 28.25 31.93
CA PRO A 8 -24.62 27.60 30.65
C PRO A 8 -25.19 26.16 30.57
N PHE A 9 -25.61 25.69 29.39
CA PHE A 9 -25.75 24.23 29.14
C PHE A 9 -24.73 23.78 28.09
N PRO A 10 -23.74 22.94 28.45
CA PRO A 10 -22.86 22.29 27.48
C PRO A 10 -23.63 21.15 26.82
N ASN A 11 -24.34 21.44 25.73
CA ASN A 11 -25.07 20.40 25.02
C ASN A 11 -24.12 19.58 24.14
N LYS A 12 -23.82 18.39 24.63
CA LYS A 12 -23.05 17.33 24.00
C LYS A 12 -23.71 16.85 22.72
N ARG A 13 -23.34 17.37 21.55
CA ARG A 13 -23.42 16.64 20.26
C ARG A 13 -22.33 17.12 19.32
N ARG A 14 -21.13 16.57 19.48
CA ARG A 14 -20.23 16.38 18.32
C ARG A 14 -20.70 15.12 17.60
N PRO A 15 -21.14 15.21 16.35
CA PRO A 15 -20.60 14.38 15.30
C PRO A 15 -19.40 15.12 14.73
N LEU A 16 -18.25 14.46 14.81
CA LEU A 16 -17.03 14.87 14.12
C LEU A 16 -17.32 15.05 12.62
N PRO A 17 -16.59 15.91 11.89
CA PRO A 17 -16.60 15.84 10.44
C PRO A 17 -16.21 14.42 10.00
N PRO A 18 -16.68 13.90 8.85
CA PRO A 18 -15.94 12.84 8.19
C PRO A 18 -14.59 13.45 7.85
N LEU A 19 -13.62 13.28 8.76
CA LEU A 19 -12.24 13.27 8.37
C LEU A 19 -12.15 12.10 7.40
N THR A 20 -12.30 12.39 6.10
CA THR A 20 -11.42 11.81 5.09
C THR A 20 -10.01 12.04 5.62
N LEU A 21 -9.59 11.18 6.56
CA LEU A 21 -8.18 10.90 6.73
C LEU A 21 -7.75 10.52 5.32
N PRO A 22 -6.74 11.21 4.73
CA PRO A 22 -6.16 10.72 3.51
C PRO A 22 -5.79 9.27 3.83
N ILE A 23 -6.44 8.32 3.15
CA ILE A 23 -6.06 6.92 3.22
C ILE A 23 -4.58 6.98 2.93
N ALA A 24 -3.75 6.75 3.96
CA ALA A 24 -2.32 6.76 3.78
C ALA A 24 -2.07 5.52 2.94
N MET A 25 -2.00 5.73 1.63
CA MET A 25 -1.61 4.77 0.63
C MET A 25 -0.10 4.87 0.55
N PRO A 26 0.68 4.15 1.38
CA PRO A 26 2.10 4.03 1.16
C PRO A 26 2.33 3.62 -0.30
N VAL A 27 3.03 4.48 -1.03
CA VAL A 27 3.57 4.16 -2.35
C VAL A 27 4.96 3.61 -2.13
N LEU A 28 5.15 2.34 -2.47
CA LEU A 28 6.44 1.66 -2.50
C LEU A 28 7.05 1.84 -3.88
N THR A 29 8.03 2.72 -3.97
CA THR A 29 8.77 2.92 -5.22
C THR A 29 9.72 1.75 -5.46
N LEU A 30 9.66 1.18 -6.67
CA LEU A 30 10.63 0.19 -7.11
C LEU A 30 11.93 0.89 -7.51
N PRO A 31 13.08 0.31 -7.13
CA PRO A 31 14.37 0.78 -7.59
C PRO A 31 14.49 0.59 -9.11
N ALA A 32 15.41 1.32 -9.73
CA ALA A 32 15.66 1.18 -11.15
C ALA A 32 16.15 -0.22 -11.55
N LYS A 33 16.78 -0.93 -10.61
CA LYS A 33 17.27 -2.29 -10.78
C LYS A 33 16.76 -3.14 -9.62
N LEU A 34 16.01 -4.19 -9.94
CA LEU A 34 15.51 -5.16 -8.99
C LEU A 34 16.03 -6.55 -9.41
N THR A 35 17.32 -6.78 -9.20
CA THR A 35 18.00 -8.05 -9.50
C THR A 35 18.30 -8.81 -8.22
N ARG A 36 18.76 -10.06 -8.33
CA ARG A 36 19.08 -10.93 -7.19
C ARG A 36 19.92 -10.27 -6.08
N ASP A 37 20.91 -9.44 -6.42
CA ASP A 37 21.76 -8.74 -5.45
C ASP A 37 20.99 -7.67 -4.65
N GLU A 38 20.17 -6.86 -5.33
CA GLU A 38 19.46 -5.73 -4.71
C GLU A 38 18.14 -6.15 -4.05
N VAL A 39 17.52 -7.23 -4.54
CA VAL A 39 16.21 -7.73 -4.08
C VAL A 39 16.20 -7.97 -2.58
N ALA A 40 17.25 -8.57 -2.02
CA ALA A 40 17.27 -8.95 -0.62
C ALA A 40 17.23 -7.70 0.28
N GLN A 41 18.09 -6.72 -0.01
CA GLN A 41 18.14 -5.45 0.71
C GLN A 41 16.83 -4.68 0.56
N TRP A 42 16.34 -4.54 -0.68
CA TRP A 42 15.09 -3.85 -0.96
C TRP A 42 13.91 -4.51 -0.22
N LEU A 43 13.82 -5.84 -0.20
CA LEU A 43 12.77 -6.56 0.54
C LEU A 43 12.80 -6.28 2.04
N GLN A 44 13.97 -6.14 2.65
CA GLN A 44 14.10 -5.81 4.07
C GLN A 44 13.62 -4.38 4.35
N ASP A 45 13.98 -3.44 3.49
CA ASP A 45 13.56 -2.04 3.60
C ASP A 45 12.05 -1.92 3.43
N VAL A 46 11.49 -2.58 2.41
CA VAL A 46 10.04 -2.62 2.16
C VAL A 46 9.27 -3.25 3.31
N GLN A 47 9.72 -4.38 3.86
CA GLN A 47 9.06 -5.00 5.01
C GLN A 47 9.03 -4.08 6.22
N THR A 48 10.12 -3.35 6.46
CA THR A 48 10.20 -2.35 7.52
C THR A 48 9.22 -1.20 7.29
N SER A 49 9.14 -0.69 6.06
CA SER A 49 8.18 0.35 5.67
C SER A 49 6.72 -0.12 5.77
N LEU A 50 6.42 -1.36 5.38
CA LEU A 50 5.08 -1.96 5.51
C LEU A 50 4.68 -2.08 6.97
N ALA A 51 5.55 -2.60 7.84
CA ALA A 51 5.28 -2.71 9.27
C ALA A 51 5.02 -1.35 9.91
N GLN A 52 5.81 -0.32 9.55
CA GLN A 52 5.59 1.05 10.02
C GLN A 52 4.27 1.64 9.49
N SER A 53 3.92 1.35 8.24
CA SER A 53 2.69 1.84 7.63
C SER A 53 1.46 1.21 8.27
N ALA A 54 1.49 -0.10 8.50
CA ALA A 54 0.45 -0.82 9.22
C ALA A 54 0.30 -0.31 10.67
N ALA A 55 1.41 -0.04 11.37
CA ALA A 55 1.38 0.54 12.71
C ALA A 55 0.75 1.96 12.74
N LYS A 56 0.79 2.69 11.62
CA LYS A 56 0.16 4.01 11.46
C LYS A 56 -1.30 3.93 10.97
N GLY A 57 -1.84 2.74 10.77
CA GLY A 57 -3.19 2.53 10.24
C GLY A 57 -3.30 2.65 8.72
N GLY A 58 -2.22 2.36 7.99
CA GLY A 58 -2.29 2.18 6.54
C GLY A 58 -3.24 1.03 6.20
N GLU A 59 -4.02 1.21 5.13
CA GLU A 59 -5.07 0.25 4.74
C GLU A 59 -4.75 -0.43 3.39
N ALA A 60 -4.01 0.25 2.52
CA ALA A 60 -3.64 -0.25 1.21
C ALA A 60 -2.24 0.20 0.80
N VAL A 61 -1.54 -0.59 -0.02
CA VAL A 61 -0.21 -0.28 -0.55
C VAL A 61 -0.23 -0.27 -2.06
N TRP A 62 0.39 0.75 -2.64
CA TRP A 62 0.64 0.86 -4.08
C TRP A 62 2.12 0.63 -4.35
N ILE A 63 2.44 -0.02 -5.46
CA ILE A 63 3.82 -0.13 -5.93
C ILE A 63 4.00 0.76 -7.15
N ASP A 64 4.98 1.64 -7.14
CA ASP A 64 5.37 2.41 -8.33
C ASP A 64 6.51 1.67 -9.04
N ALA A 65 6.25 1.18 -10.24
CA ALA A 65 7.19 0.51 -11.13
C ALA A 65 7.70 1.40 -12.27
N ALA A 66 7.35 2.68 -12.31
CA ALA A 66 7.69 3.57 -13.43
C ALA A 66 9.20 3.71 -13.62
N HIS A 67 9.97 3.57 -12.55
CA HIS A 67 11.43 3.67 -12.59
C HIS A 67 12.13 2.33 -12.86
N LEU A 68 11.41 1.21 -12.88
CA LEU A 68 12.00 -0.12 -13.00
C LEU A 68 12.51 -0.36 -14.43
N THR A 69 13.82 -0.53 -14.57
CA THR A 69 14.50 -0.75 -15.87
C THR A 69 15.13 -2.13 -15.99
N GLN A 70 15.69 -2.68 -14.91
CA GLN A 70 16.31 -4.01 -14.90
C GLN A 70 15.61 -4.89 -13.87
N PHE A 71 15.12 -6.04 -14.31
CA PHE A 71 14.43 -7.01 -13.47
C PHE A 71 14.65 -8.43 -14.01
N ASP A 72 14.61 -9.42 -13.13
CA ASP A 72 14.77 -10.85 -13.42
C ASP A 72 13.60 -11.67 -12.84
N SER A 73 13.69 -13.00 -12.88
CA SER A 73 12.73 -13.90 -12.23
C SER A 73 12.70 -13.74 -10.69
N THR A 74 13.78 -13.26 -10.09
CA THR A 74 13.86 -12.94 -8.65
C THR A 74 13.00 -11.72 -8.32
N ALA A 75 12.95 -10.73 -9.21
CA ALA A 75 12.09 -9.55 -9.08
C ALA A 75 10.62 -9.92 -8.90
N LEU A 76 10.10 -10.84 -9.72
CA LEU A 76 8.73 -11.34 -9.59
C LEU A 76 8.50 -12.02 -8.24
N SER A 77 9.45 -12.85 -7.81
CA SER A 77 9.40 -13.52 -6.50
C SER A 77 9.40 -12.52 -5.35
N ALA A 78 10.18 -11.43 -5.47
CA ALA A 78 10.24 -10.34 -4.52
C ALA A 78 8.90 -9.58 -4.47
N LEU A 79 8.31 -9.23 -5.62
CA LEU A 79 6.99 -8.58 -5.66
C LEU A 79 5.90 -9.41 -4.98
N LEU A 80 5.90 -10.74 -5.19
CA LEU A 80 4.99 -11.66 -4.50
C LEU A 80 5.29 -11.78 -3.00
N ALA A 81 6.56 -11.69 -2.61
CA ALA A 81 6.94 -11.66 -1.19
C ALA A 81 6.45 -10.37 -0.51
N VAL A 82 6.57 -9.22 -1.17
CA VAL A 82 6.04 -7.93 -0.69
C VAL A 82 4.52 -7.97 -0.56
N GLN A 83 3.82 -8.47 -1.57
CA GLN A 83 2.36 -8.64 -1.49
C GLN A 83 1.97 -9.49 -0.27
N ARG A 84 2.62 -10.66 -0.08
CA ARG A 84 2.36 -11.51 1.08
C ARG A 84 2.66 -10.81 2.40
N ALA A 85 3.76 -10.06 2.48
CA ALA A 85 4.08 -9.28 3.68
C ALA A 85 3.02 -8.20 3.95
N ALA A 86 2.57 -7.46 2.93
CA ALA A 86 1.50 -6.47 3.04
C ALA A 86 0.22 -7.11 3.59
N HIS A 87 -0.23 -8.22 3.00
CA HIS A 87 -1.40 -8.97 3.47
C HIS A 87 -1.24 -9.47 4.92
N ARG A 88 -0.05 -9.94 5.31
CA ARG A 88 0.23 -10.35 6.69
C ARG A 88 0.14 -9.20 7.69
N HIS A 89 0.42 -7.97 7.24
CA HIS A 89 0.28 -6.76 8.04
C HIS A 89 -1.14 -6.16 7.97
N GLY A 90 -2.07 -6.78 7.24
CA GLY A 90 -3.43 -6.26 7.05
C GLY A 90 -3.54 -5.14 6.02
N LEU A 91 -2.49 -4.92 5.21
CA LEU A 91 -2.47 -3.94 4.13
C LEU A 91 -3.00 -4.59 2.84
N ALA A 92 -4.01 -3.99 2.22
CA ALA A 92 -4.50 -4.41 0.91
C ALA A 92 -3.49 -4.07 -0.19
N PHE A 93 -3.18 -5.01 -1.06
CA PHE A 93 -2.34 -4.73 -2.22
C PHE A 93 -3.18 -4.10 -3.34
N ALA A 94 -3.10 -2.78 -3.48
CA ALA A 94 -3.96 -2.04 -4.39
C ALA A 94 -3.57 -2.21 -5.86
N GLY A 95 -2.27 -2.38 -6.15
CA GLY A 95 -1.78 -2.61 -7.50
C GLY A 95 -0.39 -2.06 -7.74
N ILE A 96 0.01 -2.11 -9.01
CA ILE A 96 1.29 -1.59 -9.49
C ILE A 96 1.02 -0.47 -10.50
N GLU A 97 1.46 0.74 -10.19
CA GLU A 97 1.44 1.88 -11.09
C GLU A 97 2.72 1.91 -11.96
N GLY A 98 2.61 2.38 -13.20
CA GLY A 98 3.77 2.50 -14.08
C GLY A 98 4.38 1.17 -14.53
N MET A 99 3.62 0.07 -14.50
CA MET A 99 4.13 -1.27 -14.83
C MET A 99 4.66 -1.34 -16.27
N PRO A 100 5.99 -1.49 -16.48
CA PRO A 100 6.57 -1.47 -17.82
C PRO A 100 6.14 -2.70 -18.62
N THR A 101 5.92 -2.55 -19.93
CA THR A 101 5.45 -3.63 -20.82
C THR A 101 6.32 -4.88 -20.73
N ALA A 102 7.63 -4.72 -20.52
CA ALA A 102 8.55 -5.83 -20.34
C ALA A 102 8.28 -6.62 -19.05
N LEU A 103 7.88 -5.95 -17.95
CA LEU A 103 7.47 -6.61 -16.71
C LEU A 103 6.12 -7.31 -16.89
N GLN A 104 5.18 -6.71 -17.63
CA GLN A 104 3.91 -7.35 -17.99
C GLN A 104 4.13 -8.62 -18.81
N ALA A 105 5.00 -8.56 -19.83
CA ALA A 105 5.35 -9.71 -20.65
C ALA A 105 6.01 -10.82 -19.82
N LEU A 106 6.95 -10.47 -18.94
CA LEU A 106 7.58 -11.42 -18.03
C LEU A 106 6.53 -12.06 -17.10
N ALA A 107 5.69 -11.24 -16.45
CA ALA A 107 4.62 -11.73 -15.58
C ALA A 107 3.65 -12.67 -16.34
N GLY A 108 3.39 -12.41 -17.62
CA GLY A 108 2.59 -13.27 -18.48
C GLY A 108 3.24 -14.61 -18.78
N VAL A 109 4.54 -14.62 -19.09
CA VAL A 109 5.30 -15.87 -19.30
C VAL A 109 5.29 -16.75 -18.04
N TYR A 110 5.34 -16.14 -16.85
CA TYR A 110 5.28 -16.85 -15.57
C TYR A 110 3.85 -17.06 -15.04
N GLY A 111 2.82 -16.54 -15.70
CA GLY A 111 1.41 -16.64 -15.27
C GLY A 111 1.09 -15.91 -13.95
N VAL A 112 1.90 -14.93 -13.55
CA VAL A 112 1.74 -14.17 -12.28
C VAL A 112 1.14 -12.78 -12.47
N GLU A 113 0.74 -12.42 -13.69
CA GLU A 113 0.11 -11.12 -14.01
C GLU A 113 -1.13 -10.82 -13.14
N ARG A 114 -1.97 -11.83 -12.89
CA ARG A 114 -3.18 -11.70 -12.07
C ARG A 114 -2.87 -11.51 -10.59
N LEU A 115 -1.75 -12.07 -10.13
CA LEU A 115 -1.24 -11.85 -8.77
C LEU A 115 -0.75 -10.41 -8.61
N LEU A 116 -0.11 -9.83 -9.63
CA LEU A 116 0.40 -8.45 -9.58
C LEU A 116 -0.69 -7.38 -9.82
N ALA A 117 -1.76 -7.69 -10.57
CA ALA A 117 -2.69 -6.69 -11.07
C ALA A 117 -3.67 -6.12 -10.04
N ALA A 118 -4.02 -6.86 -8.99
CA ALA A 118 -4.74 -6.38 -7.81
C ALA A 118 -5.11 -7.61 -6.99
N ALA A 119 -4.72 -7.65 -5.72
CA ALA A 119 -5.49 -8.42 -4.76
C ALA A 119 -6.78 -7.62 -4.56
N GLN A 120 -7.82 -7.92 -5.36
CA GLN A 120 -9.16 -7.40 -5.08
C GLN A 120 -9.46 -7.72 -3.61
N PRO A 121 -9.74 -6.73 -2.75
CA PRO A 121 -10.23 -7.02 -1.42
C PRO A 121 -11.69 -7.46 -1.57
N ALA A 122 -11.94 -8.76 -1.72
CA ALA A 122 -13.17 -9.43 -1.31
C ALA A 122 -13.18 -10.88 -1.79
N HIS A 123 -13.16 -11.81 -0.85
CA HIS A 123 -14.36 -12.60 -0.56
C HIS A 123 -14.30 -13.00 0.91
N ALA A 124 -14.94 -12.21 1.76
CA ALA A 124 -15.55 -12.77 2.95
C ALA A 124 -16.67 -13.71 2.45
N HIS A 125 -16.52 -15.00 2.69
CA HIS A 125 -17.63 -15.95 2.65
C HIS A 125 -17.69 -16.66 4.00
#